data_AF-A0A7R9Z824-F1
#
_entry.id   AF-A0A7R9Z824-F1
#
_cell.length_a   1.000
_cell.length_b   1.000
_cell.length_c   1.000
_cell.angle_alpha   90.00
_cell.angle_beta   90.00
_cell.angle_gamma   90.00
#
_symmetry.space_group_name_H-M   'P 1'
#
loop_
_entity.id
_entity.type
_entity.pdbx_description
1 polymer ?
#
loop_
_entity_poly.entity_id
_entity_poly.type
_entity_poly.pdbx_seq_one_letter_code
_entity_poly.pdbx_strand_id
1 'polypeptide(L)'
;THFWGGAIRLVPRDFKLPTRGGNLQSVMEMWLMPDTAKGIPPLCLLKGRDVSHIEQGVQTLGHMKGLIKRVEYFGRRENVWVEGGSDWTEHEVRALYEGVKGYFQLKNRKRKRRFEELSWQTILRDDREMRRVARKASAEAAQGVKGYFQ
;
A
#
# COMPACT_ATOMS: atom_id res chain seq x y z
N THR A 1 6.31 -23.29 2.09
CA THR A 1 6.46 -23.36 3.56
C THR A 1 7.92 -23.59 3.90
N HIS A 2 8.49 -22.80 4.81
CA HIS A 2 9.93 -22.80 5.12
C HIS A 2 10.18 -23.03 6.62
N PHE A 3 11.29 -23.66 6.99
CA PHE A 3 11.66 -23.89 8.39
C PHE A 3 12.96 -23.16 8.73
N TRP A 4 12.88 -22.21 9.66
CA TRP A 4 14.05 -21.51 10.20
C TRP A 4 13.73 -20.88 11.56
N GLY A 5 14.76 -20.75 12.42
CA GLY A 5 14.59 -20.21 13.78
C GLY A 5 13.66 -21.04 14.66
N GLY A 6 13.67 -22.38 14.48
CA GLY A 6 12.86 -23.32 15.26
C GLY A 6 11.36 -23.30 14.98
N ALA A 7 10.91 -22.61 13.92
CA ALA A 7 9.49 -22.47 13.60
C ALA A 7 9.22 -22.58 12.10
N ILE A 8 7.98 -22.95 11.77
CA ILE A 8 7.45 -22.89 10.40
C ILE A 8 7.11 -21.44 10.03
N ARG A 9 7.55 -21.00 8.85
CA ARG A 9 7.47 -19.63 8.34
C ARG A 9 6.94 -19.62 6.92
N LEU A 10 6.22 -18.56 6.57
CA LEU A 10 5.62 -18.40 5.24
C LEU A 10 6.61 -17.93 4.18
N VAL A 11 7.76 -17.38 4.58
CA VAL A 11 8.81 -16.87 3.68
C VAL A 11 10.15 -17.53 3.99
N PRO A 12 11.07 -17.64 3.02
CA PRO A 12 12.42 -18.14 3.25
C PRO A 12 13.23 -17.16 4.12
N ARG A 13 14.33 -17.63 4.71
CA ARG A 13 15.13 -16.85 5.69
C ARG A 13 15.83 -15.63 5.08
N ASP A 14 16.14 -15.71 3.79
CA ASP A 14 16.79 -14.68 2.99
C ASP A 14 15.77 -13.75 2.30
N PHE A 15 14.47 -13.93 2.56
CA PHE A 15 13.42 -13.06 2.05
C PHE A 15 13.64 -11.61 2.48
N LYS A 16 13.38 -10.69 1.55
CA LYS A 16 13.47 -9.25 1.79
C LYS A 16 12.17 -8.60 1.38
N LEU A 17 11.66 -7.73 2.25
CA LEU A 17 10.58 -6.83 1.86
C LEU A 17 11.11 -5.78 0.86
N PRO A 18 10.26 -5.28 -0.04
CA PRO A 18 10.61 -4.23 -0.99
C PRO A 18 10.74 -2.89 -0.25
N THR A 19 11.87 -2.68 0.41
CA THR A 19 12.15 -1.53 1.27
C THR A 19 12.75 -0.34 0.53
N ARG A 20 13.41 -0.54 -0.61
CA ARG A 20 13.98 0.56 -1.41
C ARG A 20 13.80 0.27 -2.90
N GLY A 21 13.23 1.23 -3.63
CA GLY A 21 13.11 1.19 -5.11
C GLY A 21 11.80 0.64 -5.68
N GLY A 22 10.94 0.02 -4.87
CA GLY A 22 9.60 -0.40 -5.34
C GLY A 22 8.66 0.79 -5.54
N ASN A 23 7.91 0.79 -6.65
CA ASN A 23 6.83 1.74 -6.90
C ASN A 23 5.49 1.22 -6.33
N LEU A 24 4.40 1.96 -6.52
CA LEU A 24 3.08 1.55 -6.03
C LEU A 24 2.60 0.23 -6.65
N GLN A 25 2.80 0.06 -7.97
CA GLN A 25 2.35 -1.13 -8.69
C GLN A 25 3.03 -2.39 -8.15
N SER A 26 4.36 -2.37 -7.97
CA SER A 26 5.06 -3.55 -7.46
C SER A 26 4.64 -3.92 -6.04
N VAL A 27 4.31 -2.95 -5.19
CA VAL A 27 3.71 -3.22 -3.87
C VAL A 27 2.36 -3.90 -4.00
N MET A 28 1.52 -3.47 -4.94
CA MET A 28 0.21 -4.11 -5.19
C MET A 28 0.38 -5.54 -5.68
N GLU A 29 1.29 -5.77 -6.62
CA GLU A 29 1.60 -7.10 -7.16
C GLU A 29 2.04 -8.05 -6.04
N MET A 30 3.04 -7.67 -5.24
CA MET A 30 3.50 -8.51 -4.12
C MET A 30 2.42 -8.70 -3.04
N TRP A 31 1.57 -7.69 -2.82
CA TRP A 31 0.55 -7.77 -1.78
C TRP A 31 -0.61 -8.69 -2.14
N LEU A 32 -0.99 -8.71 -3.42
CA LEU A 32 -2.18 -9.39 -3.91
C LEU A 32 -1.86 -10.74 -4.57
N MET A 33 -0.67 -10.88 -5.19
CA MET A 33 -0.30 -12.07 -5.94
C MET A 33 0.83 -12.86 -5.25
N PRO A 34 0.80 -14.20 -5.33
CA PRO A 34 1.93 -15.03 -4.89
C PRO A 34 3.11 -14.94 -5.86
N ASP A 35 4.34 -15.02 -5.34
CA ASP A 35 5.53 -15.35 -6.14
C ASP A 35 5.68 -16.88 -6.12
N THR A 36 5.08 -17.53 -7.11
CA THR A 36 5.05 -18.99 -7.25
C THR A 36 6.43 -19.59 -7.51
N ALA A 37 7.30 -18.86 -8.21
CA ALA A 37 8.66 -19.29 -8.50
C ALA A 37 9.50 -19.45 -7.21
N LYS A 38 9.27 -18.58 -6.23
CA LYS A 38 9.95 -18.63 -4.92
C LYS A 38 9.12 -19.27 -3.82
N GLY A 39 7.88 -19.69 -4.12
CA GLY A 39 6.95 -20.23 -3.14
C GLY A 39 6.56 -19.23 -2.03
N ILE A 40 6.57 -17.93 -2.35
CA ILE A 40 6.23 -16.85 -1.41
C ILE A 40 4.73 -16.50 -1.59
N PRO A 41 3.92 -16.58 -0.53
CA PRO A 41 2.52 -16.18 -0.61
C PRO A 41 2.39 -14.64 -0.75
N PRO A 42 1.21 -14.13 -1.14
CA PRO A 42 0.97 -12.70 -1.15
C PRO A 42 1.26 -12.07 0.22
N LEU A 43 1.80 -10.84 0.23
CA LEU A 43 2.18 -10.18 1.50
C LEU A 43 1.00 -9.96 2.44
N CYS A 44 -0.24 -9.95 1.92
CA CYS A 44 -1.45 -9.84 2.71
C CYS A 44 -1.63 -11.00 3.72
N LEU A 45 -1.03 -12.17 3.45
CA LEU A 45 -1.09 -13.36 4.31
C LEU A 45 0.02 -13.37 5.37
N LEU A 46 1.05 -12.54 5.22
CA LEU A 46 2.16 -12.50 6.16
C LEU A 46 1.76 -11.88 7.49
N LYS A 47 2.28 -12.46 8.58
CA LYS A 47 2.16 -11.92 9.94
C LYS A 47 3.49 -11.33 10.37
N GLY A 48 3.48 -10.52 11.42
CA GLY A 48 4.71 -9.89 11.95
C GLY A 48 5.81 -10.90 12.28
N ARG A 49 5.43 -12.10 12.73
CA ARG A 49 6.36 -13.20 12.99
C ARG A 49 7.10 -13.67 11.74
N ASP A 50 6.49 -13.61 10.56
CA ASP A 50 7.10 -14.10 9.31
C ASP A 50 8.22 -13.17 8.83
N VAL A 51 8.16 -11.89 9.21
CA VAL A 51 9.11 -10.84 8.81
C VAL A 51 9.96 -10.32 9.99
N SER A 52 9.91 -10.96 11.16
CA SER A 52 10.61 -10.48 12.36
C SER A 52 12.14 -10.56 12.28
N HIS A 53 12.66 -11.36 11.36
CA HIS A 53 14.08 -11.48 11.07
C HIS A 53 14.61 -10.32 10.19
N ILE A 54 13.72 -9.53 9.61
CA ILE A 54 14.04 -8.39 8.75
C ILE A 54 14.04 -7.14 9.63
N GLU A 55 15.12 -6.36 9.56
CA GLU A 55 15.19 -5.05 10.22
C GLU A 55 14.00 -4.17 9.79
N GLN A 56 13.25 -3.65 10.77
CA GLN A 56 12.01 -2.88 10.54
C GLN A 56 10.94 -3.62 9.71
N GLY A 57 11.01 -4.95 9.59
CA GLY A 57 10.12 -5.72 8.73
C GLY A 57 8.64 -5.60 9.13
N VAL A 58 8.36 -5.69 10.43
CA VAL A 58 7.00 -5.53 10.97
C VAL A 58 6.43 -4.13 10.68
N GLN A 59 7.24 -3.08 10.88
CA GLN A 59 6.82 -1.71 10.60
C GLN A 59 6.58 -1.49 9.11
N THR A 60 7.47 -2.02 8.26
CA THR A 60 7.38 -1.93 6.81
C THR A 60 6.13 -2.64 6.28
N LEU A 61 5.85 -3.86 6.76
CA LEU A 61 4.63 -4.60 6.43
C LEU A 61 3.38 -3.81 6.86
N GLY A 62 3.41 -3.18 8.04
CA GLY A 62 2.34 -2.30 8.51
C GLY A 62 2.12 -1.07 7.64
N HIS A 63 3.21 -0.47 7.13
CA HIS A 63 3.14 0.64 6.19
C HIS A 63 2.52 0.23 4.85
N MET A 64 2.93 -0.90 4.29
CA MET A 64 2.34 -1.48 3.07
C MET A 64 0.86 -1.77 3.26
N LYS A 65 0.47 -2.37 4.39
CA LYS A 65 -0.94 -2.60 4.74
C LYS A 65 -1.75 -1.30 4.74
N GLY A 66 -1.19 -0.24 5.31
CA GLY A 66 -1.82 1.08 5.32
C GLY A 66 -2.00 1.67 3.92
N LEU A 67 -1.01 1.50 3.05
CA LEU A 67 -1.08 1.92 1.66
C LEU A 67 -2.13 1.12 0.87
N ILE A 68 -2.14 -0.21 1.00
CA ILE A 68 -3.09 -1.08 0.28
C ILE A 68 -4.52 -0.85 0.76
N LYS A 69 -4.76 -0.56 2.04
CA LYS A 69 -6.10 -0.15 2.50
C LYS A 69 -6.61 1.10 1.78
N ARG A 70 -5.72 2.02 1.37
CA ARG A 70 -6.10 3.19 0.56
C ARG A 70 -6.38 2.79 -0.88
N VAL A 71 -5.54 1.92 -1.44
CA VAL A 71 -5.77 1.33 -2.77
C VAL A 71 -7.13 0.63 -2.81
N GLU A 72 -7.45 -0.21 -1.82
CA GLU A 72 -8.72 -0.90 -1.71
C GLU A 72 -9.91 0.07 -1.66
N TYR A 73 -9.82 1.11 -0.82
CA TYR A 73 -10.86 2.13 -0.75
C TYR A 73 -11.14 2.78 -2.12
N PHE A 74 -10.09 3.18 -2.85
CA PHE A 74 -10.26 3.78 -4.17
C PHE A 74 -10.66 2.75 -5.22
N GLY A 75 -10.15 1.53 -5.15
CA GLY A 75 -10.50 0.45 -6.08
C GLY A 75 -11.98 0.09 -5.97
N ARG A 76 -12.51 -0.01 -4.74
CA ARG A 76 -13.95 -0.22 -4.51
C ARG A 76 -14.78 0.96 -5.02
N ARG A 77 -14.31 2.19 -4.82
CA ARG A 77 -14.97 3.41 -5.31
C ARG A 77 -15.05 3.46 -6.85
N GLU A 78 -14.00 3.05 -7.53
CA GLU A 78 -13.92 2.99 -8.99
C GLU A 78 -14.44 1.67 -9.58
N ASN A 79 -14.96 0.76 -8.75
CA ASN A 79 -15.45 -0.56 -9.15
C ASN A 79 -14.41 -1.42 -9.90
N VAL A 80 -13.13 -1.30 -9.52
CA VAL A 80 -12.00 -2.08 -10.06
C VAL A 80 -11.37 -3.01 -9.01
N TRP A 81 -11.98 -3.11 -7.83
CA TRP A 81 -11.55 -4.02 -6.78
C TRP A 81 -12.18 -5.40 -6.97
N VAL A 82 -11.35 -6.44 -7.01
CA VAL A 82 -11.80 -7.83 -7.10
C VAL A 82 -12.07 -8.37 -5.69
N GLU A 83 -13.30 -8.80 -5.45
CA GLU A 83 -13.67 -9.50 -4.21
C GLU A 83 -13.18 -10.96 -4.23
N GLY A 84 -13.02 -11.59 -3.07
CA GLY A 84 -12.69 -13.02 -2.98
C GLY A 84 -11.22 -13.36 -2.71
N GLY A 85 -10.29 -12.41 -2.81
CA GLY A 85 -8.94 -12.50 -2.23
C GLY A 85 -7.94 -13.48 -2.87
N SER A 86 -8.39 -14.48 -3.62
CA SER A 86 -7.54 -15.48 -4.31
C SER A 86 -7.39 -15.28 -5.81
N ASP A 87 -8.21 -14.41 -6.41
CA ASP A 87 -8.40 -14.42 -7.87
C ASP A 87 -7.54 -13.39 -8.60
N TRP A 88 -6.67 -12.67 -7.88
CA TRP A 88 -5.85 -11.61 -8.46
C TRP A 88 -4.84 -12.14 -9.47
N THR A 89 -5.00 -11.69 -10.71
CA THR A 89 -4.10 -11.87 -11.85
C THR A 89 -3.28 -10.60 -12.11
N GLU A 90 -2.20 -10.71 -12.90
CA GLU A 90 -1.41 -9.54 -13.31
C GLU A 90 -2.29 -8.50 -14.02
N HIS A 91 -3.26 -8.97 -14.83
CA HIS A 91 -4.19 -8.11 -15.54
C HIS A 91 -5.07 -7.29 -14.58
N GLU A 92 -5.63 -7.92 -13.55
CA GLU A 92 -6.47 -7.23 -12.57
C GLU A 92 -5.67 -6.28 -11.68
N VAL A 93 -4.45 -6.66 -11.29
CA VAL A 93 -3.58 -5.75 -10.54
C VAL A 93 -3.21 -4.53 -11.38
N ARG A 94 -2.95 -4.71 -12.68
CA ARG A 94 -2.70 -3.61 -13.61
C ARG A 94 -3.94 -2.72 -13.78
N ALA A 95 -5.13 -3.31 -13.94
CA ALA A 95 -6.38 -2.56 -14.04
C ALA A 95 -6.67 -1.76 -12.76
N LEU A 96 -6.47 -2.38 -11.59
CA LEU A 96 -6.57 -1.71 -10.29
C LEU A 96 -5.57 -0.55 -10.21
N TYR A 97 -4.32 -0.75 -10.61
CA TYR A 97 -3.29 0.29 -10.59
C TYR A 97 -3.69 1.50 -11.45
N GLU A 98 -4.10 1.27 -12.70
CA GLU A 98 -4.55 2.32 -13.62
C GLU A 98 -5.77 3.07 -13.07
N GLY A 99 -6.74 2.34 -12.49
CA GLY A 99 -7.93 2.94 -11.91
C GLY A 99 -7.65 3.81 -10.68
N VAL A 100 -6.65 3.47 -9.86
CA VAL A 100 -6.41 4.18 -8.59
C VAL A 100 -5.25 5.17 -8.63
N LYS A 101 -4.29 5.07 -9.56
CA LYS A 101 -3.05 5.85 -9.52
C LYS A 101 -3.29 7.36 -9.47
N GLY A 102 -4.35 7.85 -10.12
CA GLY A 102 -4.75 9.26 -10.11
C GLY A 102 -5.03 9.82 -8.72
N TYR A 103 -5.51 9.00 -7.79
CA TYR A 103 -5.78 9.41 -6.41
C TYR A 103 -4.53 9.64 -5.56
N PHE A 104 -3.41 9.06 -5.97
CA PHE A 104 -2.11 9.21 -5.32
C PHE A 104 -1.23 10.27 -6.00
N GLN A 105 -1.62 10.75 -7.19
CA GLN A 105 -0.91 11.81 -7.87
C GLN A 105 -1.04 13.12 -7.11
N LEU A 106 0.09 13.61 -6.58
CA LEU A 106 0.16 14.91 -5.96
C LEU A 106 -0.19 16.03 -6.94
N LYS A 107 -0.82 17.10 -6.42
CA LYS A 107 -1.03 18.37 -7.15
C LYS A 107 0.27 19.07 -7.56
N ASN A 108 1.44 18.61 -7.09
CA ASN A 108 2.73 19.15 -7.48
C ASN A 108 3.12 18.69 -8.90
N ARG A 109 3.05 19.62 -9.86
CA ARG A 109 3.27 19.40 -11.30
C ARG A 109 4.59 18.68 -11.64
N LYS A 110 5.66 18.87 -10.86
CA LYS A 110 6.96 18.19 -11.07
C LYS A 110 6.89 16.69 -10.72
N ARG A 111 6.20 16.34 -9.63
CA ARG A 111 6.04 14.95 -9.18
C ARG A 111 5.05 14.17 -10.03
N LYS A 112 4.09 14.86 -10.68
CA LYS A 112 3.15 14.25 -11.62
C LYS A 112 3.83 13.57 -12.82
N ARG A 113 4.92 14.16 -13.35
CA ARG A 113 5.66 13.61 -14.51
C ARG A 113 6.45 12.34 -14.22
N ARG A 114 6.81 12.10 -12.96
CA ARG A 114 7.66 10.96 -12.53
C ARG A 114 6.94 10.08 -11.52
N PHE A 115 5.61 10.09 -11.53
CA PHE A 115 4.82 9.39 -10.51
C PHE A 115 5.14 7.90 -10.46
N GLU A 116 5.32 7.27 -11.63
CA GLU A 116 5.62 5.84 -11.77
C GLU A 116 7.03 5.48 -11.27
N GLU A 117 7.92 6.46 -11.20
CA GLU A 117 9.28 6.35 -10.64
C GLU A 117 9.32 6.62 -9.13
N LEU A 118 8.23 7.13 -8.54
CA LEU A 118 8.20 7.41 -7.11
C LEU A 118 8.17 6.11 -6.30
N SER A 119 8.99 6.06 -5.26
CA SER A 119 8.90 4.97 -4.30
C SER A 119 7.54 4.98 -3.59
N TRP A 120 7.02 3.79 -3.29
CA TRP A 120 5.76 3.65 -2.56
C TRP A 120 5.80 4.35 -1.19
N GLN A 121 6.97 4.49 -0.56
CA GLN A 121 7.16 5.23 0.69
C GLN A 121 6.94 6.72 0.50
N THR A 122 7.43 7.27 -0.61
CA THR A 122 7.18 8.67 -0.98
C THR A 122 5.69 8.89 -1.18
N ILE A 123 5.03 8.00 -1.92
CA ILE A 123 3.58 8.04 -2.14
C ILE A 123 2.82 7.96 -0.82
N LEU A 124 3.20 7.04 0.08
CA LEU A 124 2.56 6.89 1.39
C LEU A 124 2.73 8.13 2.28
N ARG A 125 3.93 8.71 2.32
CA ARG A 125 4.21 9.94 3.07
C ARG A 125 3.34 11.08 2.53
N ASP A 126 3.31 11.23 1.22
CA ASP A 126 2.59 12.29 0.53
C ASP A 126 1.05 12.13 0.71
N ASP A 127 0.52 10.91 0.65
CA ASP A 127 -0.89 10.59 0.99
C ASP A 127 -1.24 10.92 2.44
N ARG A 128 -0.36 10.56 3.39
CA ARG A 128 -0.56 10.89 4.81
C ARG A 128 -0.63 12.40 5.02
N GLU A 129 0.24 13.15 4.36
CA GLU A 129 0.26 14.61 4.47
C GLU A 129 -0.99 15.25 3.86
N MET A 130 -1.41 14.80 2.67
CA MET A 130 -2.67 15.27 2.06
C MET A 130 -3.87 15.05 2.99
N ARG A 131 -3.95 13.88 3.63
CA ARG A 131 -5.03 13.59 4.59
C ARG A 131 -4.95 14.46 5.84
N ARG A 132 -3.74 14.74 6.35
CA ARG A 132 -3.54 15.63 7.50
C ARG A 132 -4.05 17.04 7.19
N VAL A 133 -3.69 17.58 6.02
CA VAL A 133 -4.14 18.90 5.55
C VAL A 133 -5.66 18.91 5.34
N ALA A 134 -6.23 17.90 4.68
CA ALA A 134 -7.68 17.82 4.45
C ALA A 134 -8.49 17.74 5.75
N ARG A 135 -8.01 16.97 6.74
CA ARG A 135 -8.64 16.90 8.07
C ARG A 135 -8.58 18.23 8.80
N LYS A 136 -7.44 18.92 8.75
CA LYS A 136 -7.28 20.25 9.35
C LYS A 136 -8.25 21.26 8.72
N ALA A 137 -8.28 21.34 7.38
CA ALA A 137 -9.20 22.24 6.67
C ALA A 137 -10.68 21.95 6.97
N SER A 138 -11.05 20.66 7.07
CA SER A 138 -12.42 20.26 7.43
C SER A 138 -12.79 20.65 8.86
N ALA A 139 -11.84 20.55 9.80
CA ALA A 139 -12.05 20.96 11.19
C ALA A 139 -12.17 22.49 11.31
N GLU A 140 -11.34 23.25 10.60
CA GLU A 140 -11.41 24.71 10.55
C GLU A 140 -12.74 25.19 9.94
N ALA A 141 -13.20 24.56 8.86
CA ALA A 141 -14.52 24.86 8.28
C ALA A 141 -15.67 24.58 9.27
N ALA A 142 -15.61 23.46 10.00
CA ALA A 142 -16.61 23.12 11.01
C ALA A 142 -16.61 24.09 12.21
N GLN A 143 -15.47 24.68 12.55
CA GLN A 143 -15.35 25.71 13.60
C GLN A 143 -15.84 27.08 13.11
N GLY A 144 -15.53 27.45 11.85
CA GLY A 144 -16.01 28.69 11.24
C GLY A 144 -17.54 28.76 11.12
N VAL A 145 -18.20 27.64 10.84
CA VAL A 145 -19.68 27.56 10.78
C VAL A 145 -20.33 27.79 12.15
N LYS A 146 -19.66 27.46 13.26
CA LYS A 146 -20.17 27.73 14.61
C LYS A 146 -20.06 29.20 15.04
N GLY A 147 -19.22 30.00 14.38
CA GLY A 147 -19.01 31.42 14.71
C GLY A 147 -20.01 32.38 14.05
N TYR A 148 -20.81 31.93 13.07
CA TYR A 148 -21.81 32.75 12.37
C TYR A 148 -23.23 32.65 12.95
N PHE A 149 -23.42 31.90 14.04
CA PHE A 149 -24.68 31.77 14.77
C PHE A 149 -24.54 32.29 16.21
N GLN A 150 -23.97 33.48 16.38
CA GLN A 150 -24.02 34.25 17.64
C GLN A 150 -24.44 35.68 17.37
#